data_AF-A0A7C2NKE0-F1
#
_entry.id   AF-A0A7C2NKE0-F1
#
_cell.length_a   1.000
_cell.length_b   1.000
_cell.length_c   1.000
_cell.angle_alpha   90.00
_cell.angle_beta   90.00
_cell.angle_gamma   90.00
#
_symmetry.space_group_name_H-M   'P 1'
#
loop_
_entity.id
_entity.type
_entity.pdbx_description
1 polymer ?
#
loop_
_entity_poly.entity_id
_entity_poly.type
_entity_poly.pdbx_seq_one_letter_code
_entity_poly.pdbx_strand_id
1 'polypeptide(L)'
;PDVSAFYTAFGLTPKSGESPDSLPSELEFASILSLKIAIARIEDDADITKDAYKKFLKEHMFEFVKRFSKRVDEANPIPFYKAVTELLRSLVEKEMECS
;
A
#
# COMPACT_ATOMS: atom_id res chain seq x y z
N PRO A 1 11.58 -7.17 -2.91
CA PRO A 1 12.24 -6.51 -1.76
C PRO A 1 11.50 -6.88 -0.47
N ASP A 2 12.01 -6.49 0.70
CA ASP A 2 11.34 -6.67 2.00
C ASP A 2 10.54 -5.39 2.30
N VAL A 3 9.27 -5.50 2.70
CA VAL A 3 8.43 -4.33 2.98
C VAL A 3 8.99 -3.49 4.14
N SER A 4 9.70 -4.14 5.07
CA SER A 4 10.35 -3.47 6.20
C SER A 4 11.48 -2.53 5.76
N ALA A 5 12.11 -2.80 4.61
CA ALA A 5 13.13 -1.93 4.04
C ALA A 5 12.50 -0.60 3.56
N PHE A 6 11.29 -0.64 3.00
CA PHE A 6 10.55 0.57 2.65
C PHE A 6 10.19 1.39 3.89
N TYR A 7 9.67 0.75 4.94
CA TYR A 7 9.34 1.45 6.18
C TYR A 7 10.56 2.14 6.79
N THR A 8 11.68 1.42 6.86
CA THR A 8 12.95 1.95 7.40
C THR A 8 13.45 3.16 6.60
N ALA A 9 13.36 3.11 5.26
CA ALA A 9 13.76 4.22 4.40
C ALA A 9 12.96 5.51 4.65
N PHE A 10 11.74 5.40 5.18
CA PHE A 10 10.88 6.53 5.54
C PHE A 10 10.86 6.84 7.03
N GLY A 11 11.73 6.20 7.82
CA GLY A 11 11.81 6.39 9.27
C GLY A 11 10.60 5.84 10.03
N LEU A 12 9.89 4.88 9.45
CA LEU A 12 8.71 4.26 10.05
C LEU A 12 9.07 2.88 10.62
N THR A 13 8.43 2.56 11.75
CA THR A 13 8.49 1.24 12.36
C THR A 13 7.09 0.63 12.36
N PRO A 14 6.92 -0.61 11.89
CA PRO A 14 5.66 -1.33 12.05
C PRO A 14 5.19 -1.30 13.50
N LYS A 15 3.87 -1.26 13.69
CA LYS A 15 3.31 -1.35 15.03
C LYS A 15 3.68 -2.69 15.67
N SER A 16 4.15 -2.63 16.92
CA SER A 16 4.63 -3.82 17.63
C SER A 16 3.54 -4.90 17.74
N GLY A 17 3.86 -6.14 17.34
CA GLY A 17 2.96 -7.29 17.38
C GLY A 17 2.19 -7.57 16.09
N GLU A 18 2.23 -6.69 15.09
CA GLU A 18 1.66 -6.94 13.76
C GLU A 18 2.74 -7.28 12.74
N SER A 19 2.41 -8.16 11.79
CA SER A 19 3.32 -8.45 10.67
C SER A 19 3.48 -7.19 9.81
N PRO A 20 4.70 -6.80 9.44
CA PRO A 20 4.94 -5.65 8.54
C PRO A 20 4.25 -5.81 7.18
N ASP A 21 4.02 -7.05 6.74
CA ASP A 21 3.26 -7.42 5.52
C ASP A 21 1.74 -7.57 5.79
N SER A 22 1.20 -6.98 6.86
CA SER A 22 -0.24 -6.97 7.08
C SER A 22 -0.90 -5.94 6.16
N LEU A 23 -2.11 -6.26 5.66
CA LEU A 23 -2.87 -5.31 4.84
C LEU A 23 -3.03 -3.92 5.51
N PRO A 24 -3.33 -3.82 6.82
CA PRO A 24 -3.35 -2.53 7.50
C PRO A 24 -2.02 -1.78 7.45
N SER A 25 -0.89 -2.47 7.66
CA SER A 25 0.44 -1.84 7.63
C SER A 25 0.79 -1.31 6.24
N GLU A 26 0.49 -2.08 5.19
CA GLU A 26 0.73 -1.65 3.80
C GLU A 26 -0.13 -0.42 3.44
N LEU A 27 -1.41 -0.43 3.82
CA LEU A 27 -2.31 0.70 3.59
C LEU A 27 -1.92 1.94 4.39
N GLU A 28 -1.51 1.77 5.64
CA GLU A 28 -1.00 2.86 6.49
C GLU A 28 0.24 3.48 5.84
N PHE A 29 1.19 2.66 5.39
CA PHE A 29 2.38 3.16 4.71
C PHE A 29 2.07 3.89 3.40
N ALA A 30 1.19 3.34 2.56
CA ALA A 30 0.71 4.01 1.35
C ALA A 30 0.12 5.39 1.69
N SER A 31 -0.70 5.48 2.74
CA SER A 31 -1.31 6.74 3.17
C SER A 31 -0.28 7.77 3.64
N ILE A 32 0.78 7.34 4.32
CA ILE A 32 1.86 8.21 4.79
C ILE A 32 2.66 8.77 3.61
N LEU A 33 2.97 7.95 2.60
CA LEU A 33 3.63 8.40 1.38
C LEU A 33 2.77 9.41 0.62
N SER A 34 1.48 9.14 0.43
CA SER A 34 0.54 10.09 -0.19
C SER A 34 0.48 11.42 0.56
N LEU A 35 0.45 11.38 1.90
CA LEU A 35 0.47 12.59 2.72
C LEU A 35 1.79 13.37 2.55
N LYS A 36 2.93 12.68 2.59
CA LYS A 36 4.26 13.28 2.39
C LYS A 36 4.38 13.97 1.04
N ILE A 37 3.85 13.37 -0.04
CA ILE A 37 3.78 13.99 -1.37
C ILE A 37 2.94 15.27 -1.33
N ALA A 38 1.78 15.25 -0.66
CA ALA A 38 0.88 16.40 -0.61
C ALA A 38 1.41 17.59 0.20
N ILE A 39 2.21 17.33 1.24
CA ILE A 39 2.76 18.38 2.13
C ILE A 39 4.19 18.79 1.78
N ALA A 40 4.82 18.16 0.78
CA ALA A 40 6.18 18.47 0.36
C ALA A 40 6.30 19.95 -0.02
N ARG A 41 7.28 20.64 0.58
CA ARG A 41 7.54 22.08 0.35
C ARG A 41 8.64 22.32 -0.69
N ILE A 42 9.42 21.28 -0.97
CA ILE A 42 10.54 21.27 -1.92
C ILE A 42 10.22 20.22 -2.97
N GLU A 43 10.47 20.54 -4.24
CA GLU A 43 10.15 19.67 -5.39
C GLU A 43 10.90 18.33 -5.33
N ASP A 44 12.20 18.35 -5.00
CA ASP A 44 13.03 17.14 -4.87
C ASP A 44 12.48 16.14 -3.82
N ASP A 45 12.00 16.63 -2.68
CA ASP A 45 11.40 15.78 -1.64
C ASP A 45 10.10 15.12 -2.13
N ALA A 46 9.31 15.85 -2.92
CA ALA A 46 8.07 15.35 -3.51
C ALA A 46 8.37 14.23 -4.53
N ASP A 47 9.39 14.42 -5.36
CA ASP A 47 9.74 13.47 -6.42
C ASP A 47 10.38 12.19 -5.88
N ILE A 48 11.24 12.29 -4.86
CA ILE A 48 11.77 11.12 -4.14
C ILE A 48 10.61 10.33 -3.51
N THR A 49 9.65 11.02 -2.88
CA THR A 49 8.51 10.37 -2.23
C THR A 49 7.57 9.73 -3.26
N LYS A 50 7.33 10.38 -4.41
CA LYS A 50 6.55 9.80 -5.52
C LYS A 50 7.22 8.56 -6.11
N ASP A 51 8.53 8.60 -6.34
CA ASP A 51 9.27 7.44 -6.85
C ASP A 51 9.19 6.25 -5.89
N ALA A 52 9.35 6.51 -4.59
CA ALA A 52 9.17 5.47 -3.58
C ALA A 52 7.74 4.93 -3.52
N TYR A 53 6.72 5.78 -3.65
CA TYR A 53 5.32 5.36 -3.72
C TYR A 53 5.05 4.45 -4.93
N LYS A 54 5.53 4.84 -6.11
CA LYS A 54 5.45 4.00 -7.32
C LYS A 54 6.12 2.64 -7.14
N LYS A 55 7.33 2.63 -6.58
CA LYS A 55 8.07 1.39 -6.30
C LYS A 55 7.33 0.51 -5.31
N PHE A 56 6.84 1.08 -4.21
CA PHE A 56 6.07 0.36 -3.21
C PHE A 56 4.79 -0.26 -3.80
N LEU A 57 4.01 0.52 -4.56
CA LEU A 57 2.81 0.02 -5.23
C LEU A 57 3.14 -1.14 -6.18
N LYS A 58 4.15 -0.97 -7.04
CA LYS A 58 4.51 -1.94 -8.07
C LYS A 58 5.13 -3.22 -7.52
N GLU A 59 6.03 -3.09 -6.54
CA GLU A 59 6.86 -4.20 -6.08
C GLU A 59 6.20 -4.98 -4.93
N HIS A 60 5.23 -4.38 -4.23
CA HIS A 60 4.60 -4.96 -3.05
C HIS A 60 3.06 -4.93 -3.15
N MET A 61 2.46 -3.75 -3.01
CA MET A 61 1.03 -3.63 -2.70
C MET A 61 0.12 -4.19 -3.80
N PHE A 62 0.48 -4.02 -5.07
CA PHE A 62 -0.31 -4.56 -6.19
C PHE A 62 -0.42 -6.09 -6.15
N GLU A 63 0.71 -6.80 -6.03
CA GLU A 63 0.72 -8.26 -6.01
C GLU A 63 0.15 -8.80 -4.69
N PHE A 64 0.40 -8.10 -3.57
CA PHE A 64 -0.21 -8.43 -2.28
C PHE A 64 -1.74 -8.35 -2.34
N VAL A 65 -2.31 -7.22 -2.77
CA VAL A 65 -3.76 -7.01 -2.85
C VAL A 65 -4.41 -7.99 -3.82
N LYS A 66 -3.77 -8.29 -4.94
CA LYS A 66 -4.27 -9.31 -5.89
C LYS A 66 -4.38 -10.68 -5.25
N ARG A 67 -3.35 -11.13 -4.51
CA ARG A 67 -3.35 -12.42 -3.79
C ARG A 67 -4.33 -12.43 -2.63
N PHE A 68 -4.37 -11.35 -1.85
CA PHE A 68 -5.30 -11.18 -0.75
C PHE A 68 -6.74 -11.27 -1.24
N SER A 69 -7.08 -10.54 -2.30
CA SER A 69 -8.44 -10.51 -2.86
C SER A 69 -8.89 -11.89 -3.32
N LYS A 70 -8.02 -12.61 -4.04
CA LYS A 70 -8.28 -13.99 -4.46
C LYS A 70 -8.57 -14.92 -3.27
N ARG A 71 -7.78 -14.82 -2.20
CA ARG A 71 -7.98 -15.65 -0.99
C ARG A 71 -9.27 -15.31 -0.25
N VAL A 72 -9.62 -14.02 -0.20
CA VAL A 72 -10.89 -13.58 0.38
C VAL A 72 -12.06 -14.15 -0.42
N ASP A 73 -12.03 -14.08 -1.75
CA ASP A 73 -13.08 -14.65 -2.61
C ASP A 73 -13.21 -16.18 -2.41
N GLU A 74 -12.09 -16.90 -2.34
CA GLU A 74 -12.05 -18.35 -2.08
C GLU A 74 -12.62 -18.72 -0.70
N ALA A 75 -12.58 -17.81 0.27
CA ALA A 75 -13.17 -18.01 1.59
C ALA A 75 -14.70 -17.78 1.63
N ASN A 76 -15.32 -17.45 0.49
CA ASN A 76 -16.75 -17.20 0.35
C ASN A 76 -17.30 -16.20 1.39
N PRO A 77 -16.86 -14.94 1.35
CA PRO A 77 -17.14 -13.95 2.36
C PRO A 77 -18.59 -13.45 2.24
N ILE A 78 -19.12 -12.86 3.31
CA ILE A 78 -20.39 -12.14 3.22
C ILE A 78 -20.28 -10.96 2.24
N PRO A 79 -21.41 -10.49 1.65
CA PRO A 79 -21.39 -9.47 0.60
C PRO A 79 -20.63 -8.18 0.95
N PHE A 80 -20.66 -7.77 2.23
CA PHE A 80 -19.93 -6.59 2.68
C PHE A 80 -18.42 -6.72 2.46
N TYR A 81 -17.80 -7.81 2.95
CA TYR A 81 -16.35 -7.99 2.81
C TYR A 81 -15.95 -8.24 1.35
N LYS A 82 -16.80 -8.89 0.56
CA LYS A 82 -16.60 -8.99 -0.89
C LYS A 82 -16.48 -7.61 -1.54
N ALA A 83 -17.45 -6.73 -1.29
CA ALA A 83 -17.46 -5.38 -1.85
C ALA A 83 -16.26 -4.53 -1.40
N VAL A 84 -15.86 -4.63 -0.12
CA VAL A 84 -14.67 -3.92 0.41
C VAL A 84 -13.39 -4.39 -0.28
N THR A 85 -13.24 -5.70 -0.50
CA THR A 85 -12.07 -6.26 -1.18
C THR A 85 -12.04 -5.91 -2.67
N GLU A 86 -13.19 -5.91 -3.35
CA GLU A 86 -13.30 -5.44 -4.75
C GLU A 86 -12.96 -3.95 -4.88
N LEU A 87 -13.41 -3.11 -3.93
CA LEU A 87 -13.07 -1.70 -3.86
C LEU A 87 -11.56 -1.50 -3.68
N LEU A 88 -10.96 -2.20 -2.71
CA LEU A 88 -9.53 -2.13 -2.45
C LEU A 88 -8.73 -2.49 -3.71
N ARG A 89 -9.08 -3.61 -4.37
CA ARG A 89 -8.42 -4.03 -5.60
C ARG A 89 -8.52 -2.97 -6.69
N SER A 90 -9.72 -2.43 -6.91
CA SER A 90 -9.96 -1.40 -7.93
C SER A 90 -9.18 -0.12 -7.63
N LEU A 91 -9.08 0.27 -6.36
CA LEU A 91 -8.29 1.41 -5.92
C LEU A 91 -6.80 1.22 -6.25
N VAL A 92 -6.22 0.07 -5.90
CA VAL A 92 -4.78 -0.19 -6.16
C VAL A 92 -4.50 -0.31 -7.65
N GLU A 93 -5.38 -0.94 -8.42
CA GLU A 93 -5.30 -0.97 -9.88
C GLU A 93 -5.32 0.46 -10.46
N LYS A 94 -6.17 1.35 -9.94
CA LYS A 94 -6.24 2.74 -10.38
C LYS A 94 -5.01 3.55 -10.00
N GLU A 95 -4.51 3.40 -8.78
CA GLU A 95 -3.27 4.04 -8.33
C GLU A 95 -2.09 3.62 -9.22
N MET A 96 -1.99 2.35 -9.61
CA MET A 96 -0.94 1.88 -10.55
C MET A 96 -1.01 2.53 -11.94
N GLU A 97 -2.19 2.92 -12.41
CA GLU A 97 -2.36 3.62 -13.69
C GLU A 97 -2.01 5.12 -13.60
N CYS A 98 -2.31 5.74 -12.46
CA CYS A 98 -2.20 7.18 -12.27
C CYS A 98 -0.90 7.63 -11.59
N SER A 99 -0.17 6.72 -10.94
CA SER A 99 1.06 7.01 -10.21
C SER A 99 2.21 7.41 -11.11
#